data_AF-A0AA37T4E7-F1
#
_entry.id   AF-A0AA37T4E7-F1
#
_cell.length_a   1.000
_cell.length_b   1.000
_cell.length_c   1.000
_cell.angle_alpha   90.00
_cell.angle_beta   90.00
_cell.angle_gamma   90.00
#
_symmetry.space_group_name_H-M   'P 1'
#
loop_
_entity.id
_entity.type
_entity.pdbx_description
1 polymer ?
#
loop_
_entity_poly.entity_id
_entity_poly.type
_entity_poly.pdbx_seq_one_letter_code
_entity_poly.pdbx_strand_id
1 'polypeptide(L)'
;MRKDPKPYWLKRWLNHINRWYVNRFVRPHCDYLGRDPLIMHPRHIEIHGANIHIGDFIHMIGASDRKLRLTTWGGKQGQGTINIGHYCLLSPGCQITAHQKIEIGDNCMLAADVYIADSDWHGIYNRLRPFRCTATITLHNNVWVGHGAKILKGVTIGENAIIAAGAIVTKDVKANTIVAGNPARVIKSINPNRKMLKRELLFQDPEHYLNNMDLLDQYLLSENTFLNWCRSQIAPSTND
;
A
#
# COMPACT_ATOMS: atom_id res chain seq x y z
N MET A 1 0.62 -24.25 6.82
CA MET A 1 0.65 -23.47 5.56
C MET A 1 1.10 -24.43 4.47
N ARG A 2 0.39 -24.52 3.34
CA ARG A 2 0.79 -25.39 2.22
C ARG A 2 2.11 -24.88 1.63
N LYS A 3 2.98 -25.79 1.15
CA LYS A 3 4.31 -25.43 0.64
C LYS A 3 4.16 -24.82 -0.75
N ASP A 4 4.82 -23.69 -1.01
CA ASP A 4 4.91 -23.18 -2.38
C ASP A 4 5.68 -24.21 -3.24
N PRO A 5 5.10 -24.77 -4.32
CA PRO A 5 5.75 -25.81 -5.12
C PRO A 5 6.76 -25.26 -6.13
N LYS A 6 6.90 -23.92 -6.27
CA LYS A 6 7.82 -23.33 -7.25
C LYS A 6 9.28 -23.64 -6.92
N PRO A 7 10.10 -24.04 -7.91
CA PRO A 7 11.55 -24.11 -7.74
C PRO A 7 12.12 -22.73 -7.43
N TYR A 8 13.15 -22.69 -6.59
CA TYR A 8 13.85 -21.44 -6.24
C TYR A 8 14.29 -20.62 -7.46
N TRP A 9 14.91 -21.27 -8.46
CA TRP A 9 15.36 -20.59 -9.68
C TRP A 9 14.20 -19.94 -10.45
N LEU A 10 13.02 -20.58 -10.47
CA LEU A 10 11.84 -20.05 -11.14
C LEU A 10 11.30 -18.84 -10.40
N LYS A 11 11.25 -18.89 -9.06
CA LYS A 11 10.88 -17.73 -8.23
C LYS A 11 11.82 -16.55 -8.48
N ARG A 12 13.14 -16.78 -8.50
CA ARG A 12 14.12 -15.74 -8.82
C ARG A 12 13.90 -15.15 -10.20
N TRP A 13 13.73 -15.98 -11.21
CA TRP A 13 13.46 -15.52 -12.58
C TRP A 13 12.17 -14.69 -12.67
N LEU A 14 11.09 -15.12 -12.01
CA LEU A 14 9.85 -14.34 -11.91
C LEU A 14 10.07 -13.00 -11.20
N ASN A 15 10.89 -12.95 -10.15
CA ASN A 15 11.26 -11.69 -9.48
C ASN A 15 12.06 -10.77 -10.40
N HIS A 16 12.94 -11.29 -11.25
CA HIS A 16 13.61 -10.50 -12.29
C HIS A 16 12.63 -9.93 -13.31
N ILE A 17 11.67 -10.74 -13.80
CA ILE A 17 10.62 -10.28 -14.71
C ILE A 17 9.76 -9.20 -14.05
N ASN A 18 9.39 -9.38 -12.78
CA ASN A 18 8.59 -8.39 -12.06
C ASN A 18 9.35 -7.07 -11.92
N ARG A 19 10.65 -7.09 -11.58
CA ARG A 19 11.49 -5.89 -11.54
C ARG A 19 11.58 -5.18 -12.90
N TRP A 20 11.79 -5.94 -13.97
CA TRP A 20 11.77 -5.39 -15.32
C TRP A 20 10.41 -4.76 -15.64
N TYR A 21 9.31 -5.45 -15.33
CA TYR A 21 7.95 -4.95 -15.56
C TYR A 21 7.69 -3.67 -14.78
N VAL A 22 8.09 -3.61 -13.51
CA VAL A 22 7.97 -2.41 -12.67
C VAL A 22 8.68 -1.24 -13.33
N ASN A 23 9.92 -1.40 -13.76
CA ASN A 23 10.68 -0.32 -14.40
C ASN A 23 10.09 0.10 -15.76
N ARG A 24 9.56 -0.85 -16.53
CA ARG A 24 9.06 -0.60 -17.88
C ARG A 24 7.63 -0.06 -17.93
N PHE A 25 6.79 -0.46 -16.98
CA PHE A 25 5.34 -0.23 -17.03
C PHE A 25 4.76 0.42 -15.78
N VAL A 26 5.32 0.24 -14.58
CA VAL A 26 4.78 0.89 -13.37
C VAL A 26 5.44 2.25 -13.15
N ARG A 27 6.78 2.28 -13.17
CA ARG A 27 7.60 3.47 -12.93
C ARG A 27 7.23 4.67 -13.81
N PRO A 28 6.95 4.52 -15.12
CA PRO A 28 6.56 5.66 -15.96
C PRO A 28 5.21 6.30 -15.62
N HIS A 29 4.37 5.65 -14.80
CA HIS A 29 3.11 6.21 -14.31
C HIS A 29 3.26 6.97 -12.98
N CYS A 30 4.48 7.02 -12.43
CA CYS A 30 4.81 7.84 -11.28
C CYS A 30 5.74 8.98 -11.73
N ASP A 31 5.51 10.17 -11.22
CA ASP A 31 6.44 11.29 -11.41
C ASP A 31 7.73 11.04 -10.62
N TYR A 32 7.60 10.36 -9.48
CA TYR A 32 8.73 9.80 -8.75
C TYR A 32 8.38 8.42 -8.18
N LEU A 33 9.26 7.45 -8.40
CA LEU A 33 9.26 6.18 -7.71
C LEU A 33 10.65 5.96 -7.15
N GLY A 34 10.76 5.83 -5.83
CA GLY A 34 12.02 5.75 -5.13
C GLY A 34 12.86 4.52 -5.44
N ARG A 35 13.94 4.39 -4.68
CA ARG A 35 14.89 3.28 -4.75
C ARG A 35 14.26 1.98 -4.24
N ASP A 36 14.71 0.88 -4.83
CA ASP A 36 14.36 -0.51 -4.43
C ASP A 36 12.88 -0.77 -4.10
N PRO A 37 11.94 -0.48 -5.04
CA PRO A 37 10.54 -0.79 -4.84
C PRO A 37 10.34 -2.32 -4.84
N LEU A 38 9.75 -2.85 -3.76
CA LEU A 38 9.41 -4.26 -3.62
C LEU A 38 7.93 -4.45 -3.99
N ILE A 39 7.71 -4.68 -5.28
CA ILE A 39 6.38 -4.79 -5.86
C ILE A 39 6.09 -6.23 -6.27
N MET A 40 5.09 -6.83 -5.61
CA MET A 40 4.59 -8.17 -5.90
C MET A 40 3.40 -8.09 -6.86
N HIS A 41 3.37 -8.97 -7.85
CA HIS A 41 2.32 -9.02 -8.88
C HIS A 41 2.03 -7.63 -9.53
N PRO A 42 3.05 -6.98 -10.11
CA PRO A 42 2.95 -5.59 -10.58
C PRO A 42 1.90 -5.37 -11.68
N ARG A 43 1.48 -6.43 -12.38
CA ARG A 43 0.39 -6.40 -13.38
C ARG A 43 -0.99 -6.09 -12.79
N HIS A 44 -1.12 -6.09 -11.47
CA HIS A 44 -2.35 -5.81 -10.75
C HIS A 44 -2.27 -4.50 -9.95
N ILE A 45 -1.36 -3.62 -10.36
CA ILE A 45 -1.24 -2.25 -9.87
C ILE A 45 -1.65 -1.31 -10.98
N GLU A 46 -2.55 -0.39 -10.65
CA GLU A 46 -3.05 0.62 -11.58
C GLU A 46 -2.71 2.00 -11.02
N ILE A 47 -1.97 2.79 -11.80
CA ILE A 47 -1.59 4.15 -11.44
C ILE A 47 -2.03 5.07 -12.58
N HIS A 48 -2.84 6.07 -12.25
CA HIS A 48 -3.47 6.97 -13.21
C HIS A 48 -3.35 8.44 -12.78
N GLY A 49 -3.14 9.32 -13.75
CA GLY A 49 -3.01 10.76 -13.53
C GLY A 49 -1.55 11.22 -13.48
N ALA A 50 -1.31 12.36 -12.85
CA ALA A 50 -0.01 13.01 -12.69
C ALA A 50 0.23 13.41 -11.21
N ASN A 51 1.41 13.91 -10.86
CA ASN A 51 1.78 14.31 -9.50
C ASN A 51 1.70 13.16 -8.48
N ILE A 52 2.17 11.97 -8.86
CA ILE A 52 2.24 10.79 -8.00
C ILE A 52 3.71 10.53 -7.64
N HIS A 53 4.04 10.76 -6.37
CA HIS A 53 5.39 10.58 -5.82
C HIS A 53 5.36 9.47 -4.77
N ILE A 54 6.22 8.47 -4.93
CA ILE A 54 6.31 7.31 -4.06
C ILE A 54 7.77 7.18 -3.60
N GLY A 55 7.98 7.20 -2.29
CA GLY A 55 9.30 7.14 -1.66
C GLY A 55 10.04 5.81 -1.86
N ASP A 56 11.27 5.79 -1.36
CA ASP A 56 12.15 4.62 -1.35
C ASP A 56 11.56 3.44 -0.54
N PHE A 57 11.93 2.22 -0.95
CA PHE A 57 11.59 0.97 -0.27
C PHE A 57 10.07 0.75 -0.09
N ILE A 58 9.28 1.24 -1.05
CA ILE A 58 7.85 0.98 -1.09
C ILE A 58 7.58 -0.52 -1.25
N HIS A 59 6.68 -1.06 -0.44
CA HIS A 59 6.12 -2.39 -0.63
C HIS A 59 4.71 -2.27 -1.21
N MET A 60 4.46 -2.81 -2.40
CA MET A 60 3.12 -2.87 -2.97
C MET A 60 2.79 -4.29 -3.39
N ILE A 61 1.61 -4.75 -3.02
CA ILE A 61 1.16 -6.12 -3.31
C ILE A 61 -0.08 -6.03 -4.20
N GLY A 62 0.05 -6.45 -5.44
CA GLY A 62 -1.06 -6.61 -6.37
C GLY A 62 -1.78 -7.95 -6.17
N ALA A 63 -3.08 -7.98 -6.46
CA ALA A 63 -3.86 -9.21 -6.55
C ALA A 63 -4.86 -9.10 -7.73
N SER A 64 -5.11 -10.21 -8.42
CA SER A 64 -5.93 -10.22 -9.64
C SER A 64 -7.40 -9.91 -9.39
N ASP A 65 -7.92 -10.32 -8.24
CA ASP A 65 -9.29 -10.09 -7.77
C ASP A 65 -9.46 -8.70 -7.15
N ARG A 66 -8.37 -8.15 -6.58
CA ARG A 66 -8.36 -6.88 -5.83
C ARG A 66 -7.13 -6.05 -6.18
N LYS A 67 -7.26 -5.30 -7.27
CA LYS A 67 -6.20 -4.41 -7.76
C LYS A 67 -5.93 -3.26 -6.79
N LEU A 68 -4.65 -2.92 -6.62
CA LEU A 68 -4.21 -1.70 -5.93
C LEU A 68 -4.29 -0.55 -6.92
N ARG A 69 -4.94 0.56 -6.52
CA ARG A 69 -5.15 1.73 -7.39
C ARG A 69 -4.68 3.03 -6.75
N LEU A 70 -3.86 3.78 -7.47
CA LEU A 70 -3.50 5.16 -7.18
C LEU A 70 -4.00 6.04 -8.31
N THR A 71 -4.86 7.01 -8.00
CA THR A 71 -5.45 7.87 -9.04
C THR A 71 -5.42 9.32 -8.61
N THR A 72 -4.83 10.18 -9.43
CA THR A 72 -5.01 11.63 -9.31
C THR A 72 -5.94 12.15 -10.40
N TRP A 73 -6.75 13.15 -10.05
CA TRP A 73 -7.66 13.81 -10.97
C TRP A 73 -7.25 15.26 -11.17
N GLY A 74 -7.28 15.71 -12.42
CA GLY A 74 -7.13 17.11 -12.79
C GLY A 74 -8.48 17.78 -12.98
N GLY A 75 -8.55 19.08 -12.71
CA GLY A 75 -9.73 19.90 -12.97
C GLY A 75 -9.41 21.38 -13.00
N LYS A 76 -10.44 22.23 -13.06
CA LYS A 76 -10.27 23.70 -13.06
C LYS A 76 -9.54 24.25 -11.82
N GLN A 77 -9.49 23.48 -10.74
CA GLN A 77 -8.89 23.87 -9.47
C GLN A 77 -7.41 23.44 -9.34
N GLY A 78 -6.87 22.74 -10.34
CA GLY A 78 -5.52 22.21 -10.33
C GLY A 78 -5.48 20.71 -10.59
N GLN A 79 -4.28 20.15 -10.45
CA GLN A 79 -4.00 18.73 -10.58
C GLN A 79 -3.85 18.11 -9.19
N GLY A 80 -4.63 17.06 -8.92
CA GLY A 80 -4.52 16.29 -7.68
C GLY A 80 -3.12 15.70 -7.51
N THR A 81 -2.69 15.55 -6.25
CA THR A 81 -1.35 15.05 -5.90
C THR A 81 -1.45 13.91 -4.90
N ILE A 82 -0.66 12.86 -5.10
CA ILE A 82 -0.46 11.79 -4.10
C ILE A 82 1.03 11.75 -3.77
N ASN A 83 1.35 11.95 -2.49
CA ASN A 83 2.70 11.79 -1.97
C ASN A 83 2.70 10.66 -0.95
N ILE A 84 3.48 9.62 -1.21
CA ILE A 84 3.69 8.49 -0.30
C ILE A 84 5.15 8.49 0.13
N GLY A 85 5.38 8.50 1.43
CA GLY A 85 6.70 8.47 2.03
C GLY A 85 7.43 7.14 1.85
N HIS A 86 8.53 7.01 2.59
CA HIS A 86 9.45 5.88 2.53
C HIS A 86 8.96 4.69 3.36
N TYR A 87 9.41 3.50 2.98
CA TYR A 87 9.19 2.26 3.74
C TYR A 87 7.71 1.90 3.93
N CYS A 88 6.81 2.45 3.12
CA CYS A 88 5.38 2.19 3.24
C CYS A 88 5.01 0.78 2.75
N LEU A 89 3.90 0.25 3.24
CA LEU A 89 3.30 -1.00 2.75
C LEU A 89 1.86 -0.74 2.30
N LEU A 90 1.56 -1.09 1.05
CA LEU A 90 0.22 -1.06 0.50
C LEU A 90 -0.19 -2.47 0.10
N SER A 91 -1.21 -2.98 0.78
CA SER A 91 -1.75 -4.33 0.54
C SER A 91 -2.75 -4.32 -0.62
N PRO A 92 -3.18 -5.50 -1.13
CA PRO A 92 -4.10 -5.58 -2.26
C PRO A 92 -5.43 -4.85 -2.01
N GLY A 93 -6.04 -4.34 -3.08
CA GLY A 93 -7.33 -3.65 -3.01
C GLY A 93 -7.30 -2.22 -2.45
N CYS A 94 -6.13 -1.72 -1.99
CA CYS A 94 -6.02 -0.31 -1.59
C CYS A 94 -6.41 0.61 -2.76
N GLN A 95 -7.24 1.61 -2.48
CA GLN A 95 -7.68 2.63 -3.43
C GLN A 95 -7.43 4.02 -2.86
N ILE A 96 -6.49 4.74 -3.46
CA ILE A 96 -6.10 6.09 -3.04
C ILE A 96 -6.41 7.04 -4.20
N THR A 97 -7.37 7.93 -4.00
CA THR A 97 -7.86 8.82 -5.06
C THR A 97 -7.77 10.29 -4.62
N ALA A 98 -6.94 11.08 -5.27
CA ALA A 98 -6.75 12.49 -4.96
C ALA A 98 -7.25 13.42 -6.07
N HIS A 99 -8.09 14.38 -5.72
CA HIS A 99 -8.45 15.51 -6.58
C HIS A 99 -7.70 16.79 -6.16
N GLN A 100 -7.30 16.91 -4.89
CA GLN A 100 -6.51 18.02 -4.36
C GLN A 100 -5.12 17.54 -3.90
N LYS A 101 -5.04 16.85 -2.76
CA LYS A 101 -3.78 16.38 -2.18
C LYS A 101 -4.02 15.29 -1.14
N ILE A 102 -3.31 14.16 -1.28
CA ILE A 102 -3.19 13.13 -0.25
C ILE A 102 -1.72 12.98 0.10
N GLU A 103 -1.39 13.12 1.38
CA GLU A 103 -0.04 12.94 1.92
C GLU A 103 -0.01 11.76 2.89
N ILE A 104 0.87 10.80 2.64
CA ILE A 104 1.11 9.65 3.50
C ILE A 104 2.57 9.69 3.91
N GLY A 105 2.84 9.83 5.20
CA GLY A 105 4.17 9.88 5.76
C GLY A 105 4.91 8.53 5.70
N ASP A 106 6.13 8.52 6.22
CA ASP A 106 6.99 7.35 6.19
C ASP A 106 6.45 6.23 7.07
N ASN A 107 6.85 4.99 6.80
CA ASN A 107 6.55 3.82 7.62
C ASN A 107 5.05 3.45 7.71
N CYS A 108 4.18 4.08 6.93
CA CYS A 108 2.76 3.78 6.98
C CYS A 108 2.45 2.38 6.43
N MET A 109 1.45 1.72 7.03
CA MET A 109 0.98 0.41 6.60
C MET A 109 -0.52 0.46 6.31
N LEU A 110 -0.88 0.18 5.07
CA LEU A 110 -2.25 0.10 4.61
C LEU A 110 -2.57 -1.37 4.34
N ALA A 111 -3.45 -1.92 5.16
CA ALA A 111 -3.98 -3.27 4.98
C ALA A 111 -4.89 -3.35 3.76
N ALA A 112 -5.38 -4.55 3.44
CA ALA A 112 -6.17 -4.75 2.22
C ALA A 112 -7.48 -3.93 2.23
N ASP A 113 -7.94 -3.55 1.04
CA ASP A 113 -9.18 -2.79 0.79
C ASP A 113 -9.30 -1.43 1.49
N VAL A 114 -8.18 -0.81 1.90
CA VAL A 114 -8.21 0.55 2.44
C VAL A 114 -8.64 1.54 1.34
N TYR A 115 -9.59 2.41 1.68
CA TYR A 115 -10.07 3.47 0.78
C TYR A 115 -9.69 4.85 1.34
N ILE A 116 -9.04 5.67 0.52
CA ILE A 116 -8.67 7.05 0.87
C ILE A 116 -9.10 7.96 -0.28
N ALA A 117 -9.95 8.94 0.01
CA ALA A 117 -10.37 9.92 -0.99
C ALA A 117 -10.56 11.32 -0.39
N ASP A 118 -9.89 12.30 -0.99
CA ASP A 118 -9.88 13.70 -0.53
C ASP A 118 -11.02 14.55 -1.12
N SER A 119 -12.02 13.90 -1.75
CA SER A 119 -13.12 14.52 -2.46
C SER A 119 -14.42 13.74 -2.29
N ASP A 120 -15.54 14.44 -2.14
CA ASP A 120 -16.89 13.84 -2.26
C ASP A 120 -17.38 13.75 -3.71
N TRP A 121 -16.59 14.25 -4.67
CA TRP A 121 -16.87 14.34 -6.12
C TRP A 121 -18.03 15.25 -6.53
N HIS A 122 -19.12 15.27 -5.77
CA HIS A 122 -20.33 16.02 -6.08
C HIS A 122 -20.79 16.86 -4.89
N GLY A 123 -21.33 18.04 -5.18
CA GLY A 123 -21.96 18.89 -4.16
C GLY A 123 -23.30 18.33 -3.70
N ILE A 124 -23.72 18.72 -2.49
CA ILE A 124 -24.99 18.29 -1.88
C ILE A 124 -26.19 18.74 -2.73
N TYR A 125 -26.22 20.02 -3.12
CA TYR A 125 -27.34 20.62 -3.85
C TYR A 125 -27.13 20.66 -5.38
N ASN A 126 -25.87 20.79 -5.83
CA ASN A 126 -25.53 20.80 -7.25
C ASN A 126 -24.53 19.70 -7.56
N ARG A 127 -25.05 18.55 -8.02
CA ARG A 127 -24.23 17.38 -8.37
C ARG A 127 -23.56 17.50 -9.74
N LEU A 128 -23.93 18.50 -10.54
CA LEU A 128 -23.35 18.74 -11.88
C LEU A 128 -22.02 19.50 -11.82
N ARG A 129 -21.69 20.11 -10.67
CA ARG A 129 -20.45 20.89 -10.48
C ARG A 129 -19.58 20.24 -9.41
N PRO A 130 -18.47 19.56 -9.77
CA PRO A 130 -17.58 18.89 -8.82
C PRO A 130 -16.65 19.85 -8.04
N PHE A 131 -16.77 21.16 -8.25
CA PHE A 131 -15.85 22.15 -7.69
C PHE A 131 -16.15 22.43 -6.21
N ARG A 132 -15.11 22.46 -5.36
CA ARG A 132 -15.13 22.74 -3.90
C ARG A 132 -15.61 21.61 -2.98
N CYS A 133 -15.63 20.37 -3.46
CA CYS A 133 -15.96 19.20 -2.64
C CYS A 133 -14.72 18.49 -2.07
N THR A 134 -13.57 19.16 -2.06
CA THR A 134 -12.28 18.59 -1.69
C THR A 134 -11.71 19.17 -0.41
N ALA A 135 -10.92 18.36 0.29
CA ALA A 135 -10.07 18.79 1.38
C ALA A 135 -8.92 17.78 1.56
N THR A 136 -7.69 18.30 1.68
CA THR A 136 -6.46 17.50 1.83
C THR A 136 -6.59 16.45 2.93
N ILE A 137 -6.05 15.26 2.67
CA ILE A 137 -5.87 14.20 3.68
C ILE A 137 -4.39 14.08 4.00
N THR A 138 -4.07 13.98 5.28
CA THR A 138 -2.70 13.78 5.76
C THR A 138 -2.63 12.62 6.73
N LEU A 139 -1.86 11.59 6.40
CA LEU A 139 -1.42 10.55 7.33
C LEU A 139 0.01 10.88 7.73
N HIS A 140 0.25 11.14 9.01
CA HIS A 140 1.60 11.30 9.53
C HIS A 140 2.35 9.95 9.55
N ASN A 141 3.60 9.98 10.01
CA ASN A 141 4.47 8.81 9.99
C ASN A 141 3.90 7.64 10.80
N ASN A 142 4.21 6.43 10.35
CA ASN A 142 3.95 5.17 11.05
C ASN A 142 2.47 4.93 11.40
N VAL A 143 1.56 5.49 10.59
CA VAL A 143 0.13 5.20 10.70
C VAL A 143 -0.16 3.79 10.18
N TRP A 144 -0.97 3.04 10.94
CA TRP A 144 -1.46 1.73 10.52
C TRP A 144 -2.95 1.80 10.22
N VAL A 145 -3.33 1.56 8.97
CA VAL A 145 -4.72 1.52 8.52
C VAL A 145 -5.14 0.07 8.31
N GLY A 146 -6.11 -0.38 9.13
CA GLY A 146 -6.64 -1.74 9.14
C GLY A 146 -7.51 -2.06 7.92
N HIS A 147 -7.73 -3.36 7.71
CA HIS A 147 -8.39 -3.89 6.52
C HIS A 147 -9.77 -3.24 6.30
N GLY A 148 -10.05 -2.77 5.08
CA GLY A 148 -11.35 -2.21 4.70
C GLY A 148 -11.70 -0.86 5.34
N ALA A 149 -10.78 -0.23 6.08
CA ALA A 149 -11.04 1.08 6.67
C ALA A 149 -11.10 2.17 5.58
N LYS A 150 -11.87 3.23 5.86
CA LYS A 150 -12.11 4.35 4.95
C LYS A 150 -11.68 5.66 5.58
N ILE A 151 -10.81 6.41 4.90
CA ILE A 151 -10.37 7.73 5.30
C ILE A 151 -11.00 8.75 4.35
N LEU A 152 -11.86 9.61 4.89
CA LEU A 152 -12.60 10.60 4.12
C LEU A 152 -11.86 11.94 4.09
N LYS A 153 -12.27 12.80 3.16
CA LYS A 153 -11.66 14.11 2.89
C LYS A 153 -11.44 14.95 4.15
N GLY A 154 -10.37 15.74 4.14
CA GLY A 154 -10.07 16.71 5.19
C GLY A 154 -9.55 16.13 6.50
N VAL A 155 -9.32 14.82 6.58
CA VAL A 155 -8.85 14.16 7.80
C VAL A 155 -7.32 14.21 7.90
N THR A 156 -6.83 14.59 9.08
CA THR A 156 -5.45 14.41 9.52
C THR A 156 -5.35 13.25 10.52
N ILE A 157 -4.49 12.27 10.25
CA ILE A 157 -4.22 11.12 11.13
C ILE A 157 -2.83 11.27 11.72
N GLY A 158 -2.75 11.48 13.04
CA GLY A 158 -1.52 11.70 13.77
C GLY A 158 -0.57 10.51 13.78
N GLU A 159 0.70 10.79 14.07
CA GLU A 159 1.79 9.80 14.08
C GLU A 159 1.46 8.59 14.99
N ASN A 160 1.87 7.40 14.55
CA ASN A 160 1.65 6.11 15.22
C ASN A 160 0.17 5.72 15.43
N ALA A 161 -0.79 6.49 14.91
CA ALA A 161 -2.19 6.16 15.09
C ALA A 161 -2.57 4.87 14.35
N ILE A 162 -3.53 4.14 14.92
CA ILE A 162 -4.06 2.90 14.35
C ILE A 162 -5.53 3.10 14.02
N ILE A 163 -5.89 2.87 12.76
CA ILE A 163 -7.27 2.83 12.30
C ILE A 163 -7.68 1.36 12.27
N ALA A 164 -8.62 0.95 13.11
CA ALA A 164 -9.05 -0.45 13.16
C ALA A 164 -9.74 -0.88 11.85
N ALA A 165 -9.77 -2.19 11.61
CA ALA A 165 -10.43 -2.77 10.44
C ALA A 165 -11.90 -2.31 10.33
N GLY A 166 -12.32 -1.98 9.11
CA GLY A 166 -13.68 -1.53 8.80
C GLY A 166 -14.07 -0.15 9.35
N ALA A 167 -13.18 0.59 10.00
CA ALA A 167 -13.50 1.91 10.55
C ALA A 167 -13.73 2.96 9.44
N ILE A 168 -14.65 3.90 9.67
CA ILE A 168 -14.92 5.05 8.78
C ILE A 168 -14.49 6.33 9.49
N VAL A 169 -13.39 6.92 9.04
CA VAL A 169 -12.77 8.10 9.64
C VAL A 169 -13.29 9.36 8.94
N THR A 170 -14.07 10.15 9.68
CA THR A 170 -14.69 11.40 9.22
C THR A 170 -14.12 12.65 9.90
N LYS A 171 -13.21 12.47 10.86
CA LYS A 171 -12.60 13.53 11.68
C LYS A 171 -11.16 13.16 12.00
N ASP A 172 -10.36 14.17 12.33
CA ASP A 172 -8.96 14.01 12.71
C ASP A 172 -8.77 12.98 13.84
N VAL A 173 -7.66 12.26 13.74
CA VAL A 173 -7.25 11.24 14.70
C VAL A 173 -5.96 11.71 15.37
N LYS A 174 -5.95 11.78 16.69
CA LYS A 174 -4.76 12.20 17.45
C LYS A 174 -3.64 11.16 17.32
N ALA A 175 -2.40 11.63 17.38
CA ALA A 175 -1.22 10.77 17.44
C ALA A 175 -1.30 9.78 18.61
N ASN A 176 -0.69 8.61 18.46
CA ASN A 176 -0.65 7.56 19.47
C ASN A 176 -2.04 7.13 19.97
N THR A 177 -3.06 7.13 19.10
CA THR A 177 -4.39 6.61 19.43
C THR A 177 -4.83 5.51 18.48
N ILE A 178 -5.75 4.67 18.96
CA ILE A 178 -6.43 3.66 18.16
C ILE A 178 -7.88 4.09 18.03
N VAL A 179 -8.39 4.16 16.81
CA VAL A 179 -9.80 4.46 16.54
C VAL A 179 -10.50 3.30 15.84
N ALA A 180 -11.79 3.10 16.12
CA ALA A 180 -12.61 2.07 15.50
C ALA A 180 -14.08 2.52 15.34
N GLY A 181 -14.83 1.83 14.48
CA GLY A 181 -16.27 2.03 14.29
C GLY A 181 -16.64 2.95 13.12
N ASN A 182 -17.95 3.16 12.95
CA ASN A 182 -18.53 4.05 11.94
C ASN A 182 -19.57 4.99 12.59
N PRO A 183 -19.31 6.29 12.69
CA PRO A 183 -18.01 6.93 12.46
C PRO A 183 -16.98 6.53 13.53
N ALA A 184 -15.70 6.53 13.17
CA ALA A 184 -14.61 6.09 14.03
C ALA A 184 -14.51 6.92 15.32
N ARG A 185 -14.22 6.26 16.45
CA ARG A 185 -14.02 6.87 17.77
C ARG A 185 -12.77 6.28 18.42
N VAL A 186 -12.11 7.06 19.27
CA VAL A 186 -10.97 6.59 20.05
C VAL A 186 -11.42 5.46 20.96
N ILE A 187 -10.74 4.31 20.86
CA ILE A 187 -10.98 3.13 21.70
C ILE A 187 -9.79 2.83 22.61
N LYS A 188 -8.61 3.35 22.29
CA LYS A 188 -7.39 3.12 23.08
C LYS A 188 -6.33 4.17 22.81
N SER A 189 -5.51 4.44 23.81
CA SER A 189 -4.28 5.23 23.69
C SER A 189 -3.06 4.32 23.68
N ILE A 190 -2.06 4.67 22.88
CA ILE A 190 -0.76 3.99 22.81
C ILE A 190 0.19 4.73 23.75
N ASN A 191 0.93 4.00 24.58
CA ASN A 191 1.90 4.61 25.49
C ASN A 191 3.10 5.17 24.69
N PRO A 192 3.29 6.50 24.65
CA PRO A 192 4.37 7.11 23.88
C PRO A 192 5.76 6.84 24.47
N ASN A 193 5.83 6.43 25.74
CA ASN A 193 7.11 6.15 26.41
C ASN A 193 7.66 4.75 26.08
N ARG A 194 6.87 3.88 25.41
CA ARG A 194 7.35 2.57 24.97
C ARG A 194 8.04 2.72 23.62
N LYS A 195 9.27 2.20 23.51
CA LYS A 195 10.00 2.14 22.23
C LYS A 195 9.13 1.49 21.15
N MET A 196 8.95 2.19 20.05
CA MET A 196 8.23 1.72 18.88
C MET A 196 9.23 1.42 17.77
N LEU A 197 9.17 0.19 17.24
CA LEU A 197 9.95 -0.18 16.05
C LEU A 197 9.14 0.20 14.82
N LYS A 198 9.77 0.88 13.87
CA LYS A 198 9.19 1.32 12.60
C LYS A 198 9.74 0.47 11.45
N ARG A 199 9.08 0.51 10.29
CA ARG A 199 9.44 -0.31 9.12
C ARG A 199 10.83 -0.02 8.57
N GLU A 200 11.29 1.21 8.67
CA GLU A 200 12.63 1.66 8.28
C GLU A 200 13.75 0.83 8.92
N LEU A 201 13.50 0.24 10.11
CA LEU A 201 14.45 -0.67 10.76
C LEU A 201 14.78 -1.89 9.91
N LEU A 202 13.84 -2.35 9.07
CA LEU A 202 14.07 -3.45 8.14
C LEU A 202 15.08 -3.10 7.04
N PHE A 203 15.33 -1.81 6.80
CA PHE A 203 16.12 -1.29 5.68
C PHE A 203 17.34 -0.48 6.16
N GLN A 204 17.74 -0.63 7.43
CA GLN A 204 19.02 -0.06 7.90
C GLN A 204 20.21 -0.68 7.17
N ASP A 205 20.07 -1.97 6.83
CA ASP A 205 20.97 -2.69 5.93
C ASP A 205 20.12 -3.37 4.84
N PRO A 206 19.80 -2.63 3.74
CA PRO A 206 18.93 -3.14 2.69
C PRO A 206 19.50 -4.38 1.99
N GLU A 207 20.82 -4.43 1.79
CA GLU A 207 21.48 -5.57 1.17
C GLU A 207 21.34 -6.80 2.05
N HIS A 208 21.59 -6.67 3.36
CA HIS A 208 21.39 -7.76 4.30
C HIS A 208 19.93 -8.21 4.38
N TYR A 209 18.96 -7.29 4.37
CA TYR A 209 17.55 -7.63 4.34
C TYR A 209 17.17 -8.44 3.09
N LEU A 210 17.58 -7.98 1.90
CA LEU A 210 17.31 -8.66 0.63
C LEU A 210 18.00 -10.01 0.56
N ASN A 211 19.24 -10.10 1.03
CA ASN A 211 20.00 -11.36 1.09
C ASN A 211 19.33 -12.36 2.03
N ASN A 212 18.88 -11.92 3.20
CA ASN A 212 18.15 -12.79 4.13
C ASN A 212 16.84 -13.31 3.53
N MET A 213 16.12 -12.48 2.78
CA MET A 213 14.91 -12.92 2.07
C MET A 213 15.22 -13.96 0.99
N ASP A 214 16.29 -13.78 0.20
CA ASP A 214 16.70 -14.73 -0.84
C ASP A 214 17.22 -16.05 -0.25
N LEU A 215 17.95 -16.01 0.87
CA LEU A 215 18.40 -17.19 1.61
C LEU A 215 17.23 -17.98 2.20
N LEU A 216 16.22 -17.29 2.75
CA LEU A 216 14.99 -17.94 3.22
C LEU A 216 14.24 -18.59 2.05
N ASP A 217 14.14 -17.92 0.90
CA ASP A 217 13.54 -18.49 -0.30
C ASP A 217 14.32 -19.70 -0.82
N GLN A 218 15.65 -19.65 -0.80
CA GLN A 218 16.50 -20.77 -1.17
C GLN A 218 16.26 -21.97 -0.26
N TYR A 219 16.23 -21.75 1.06
CA TYR A 219 15.98 -22.80 2.05
C TYR A 219 14.57 -23.40 1.92
N LEU A 220 13.54 -22.57 1.75
CA LEU A 220 12.15 -23.03 1.67
C LEU A 220 11.82 -23.77 0.36
N LEU A 221 12.55 -23.47 -0.72
CA LEU A 221 12.25 -23.96 -2.07
C LEU A 221 13.33 -24.89 -2.64
N SER A 222 14.36 -25.26 -1.87
CA SER A 222 15.50 -26.06 -2.34
C SER A 222 15.12 -27.44 -2.84
N GLU A 223 14.08 -28.05 -2.24
CA GLU A 223 13.61 -29.40 -2.58
C GLU A 223 12.62 -29.41 -3.76
N ASN A 224 12.19 -28.24 -4.25
CA ASN A 224 11.17 -28.15 -5.28
C ASN A 224 11.74 -28.41 -6.67
N THR A 225 11.05 -29.24 -7.45
CA THR A 225 11.42 -29.55 -8.83
C THR A 225 10.45 -28.92 -9.83
N PHE A 226 10.92 -28.65 -11.04
CA PHE A 226 10.09 -28.08 -12.10
C PHE A 226 8.92 -29.00 -12.48
N LEU A 227 9.15 -30.32 -12.51
CA LEU A 227 8.10 -31.31 -12.77
C LEU A 227 7.02 -31.30 -11.69
N ASN A 228 7.40 -31.23 -10.40
CA ASN A 228 6.44 -31.14 -9.30
C ASN A 228 5.63 -29.84 -9.39
N TRP A 229 6.27 -28.73 -9.77
CA TRP A 229 5.57 -27.48 -10.01
C TRP A 229 4.58 -27.58 -11.17
N CYS A 230 4.98 -28.06 -12.35
CA CYS A 230 4.06 -28.24 -13.48
C CYS A 230 2.88 -29.15 -13.12
N ARG A 231 3.14 -30.26 -12.43
CA ARG A 231 2.11 -31.15 -11.90
C ARG A 231 1.16 -30.42 -10.96
N SER A 232 1.67 -29.58 -10.04
CA SER A 232 0.84 -28.79 -9.12
C SER A 232 -0.08 -27.78 -9.83
N GLN A 233 0.30 -27.30 -11.03
CA GLN A 233 -0.53 -26.37 -11.79
C GLN A 233 -1.67 -27.06 -12.55
N ILE A 234 -1.53 -28.36 -12.85
CA ILE A 234 -2.50 -29.13 -13.66
C ILE A 234 -3.37 -30.03 -12.77
N ALA A 235 -2.78 -30.65 -11.76
CA ALA A 235 -3.42 -31.62 -10.86
C ALA A 235 -2.96 -31.40 -9.40
N PRO A 236 -3.40 -30.33 -8.73
CA PRO A 236 -2.99 -30.02 -7.36
C PRO A 236 -3.44 -31.10 -6.36
N SER A 237 -2.65 -31.30 -5.30
CA SER A 237 -2.88 -32.27 -4.23
C SER A 237 -2.93 -31.59 -2.85
N THR A 238 -3.14 -32.36 -1.78
CA THR A 238 -3.08 -31.85 -0.40
C THR A 238 -1.68 -31.47 0.06
N ASN A 239 -0.64 -31.92 -0.66
CA ASN A 239 0.76 -31.65 -0.35
C ASN A 239 1.31 -30.39 -1.04
N ASP A 240 0.52 -29.75 -1.92
CA ASP A 240 0.82 -28.48 -2.59
C ASP A 240 0.03 -27.31 -2.01
#